data_AF-A0A5T0SI88-F1
#
_entry.id   AF-A0A5T0SI88-F1
#
_cell.length_a   1.000
_cell.length_b   1.000
_cell.length_c   1.000
_cell.angle_alpha   90.00
_cell.angle_beta   90.00
_cell.angle_gamma   90.00
#
_symmetry.space_group_name_H-M   'P 1'
#
loop_
_entity.id
_entity.type
_entity.pdbx_description
1 polymer ?
#
loop_
_entity_poly.entity_id
_entity_poly.type
_entity_poly.pdbx_seq_one_letter_code
_entity_poly.pdbx_strand_id
1 'polypeptide(L)'
;MYNPNSAIERVKNHLAYKLGQAMIEFTNNGGGYIALFKKLYKIKKQHKKEQKIYQQTIQIFPQLKYPSLETCGDYEQALRYKFHLSYMLGEVLIKADKTWHKGSGFKLKNDIKKANKEFKIFKEIFNNFAKLSPNIIKIISKNKQAFLKELPRIQNILKIHQDYQPILDNIFHNFNYFIQNFNLIEEWLLSNDFNEKYKKENHPYPSLLDPKKLNDENEKINYKNIPAELAWEMNLPLPDGYKFNLFTFGLTGHSILLRALVYHGVRLQWYSNDYKMLYLDNFEHSYDCIHILFLDRNDFNKSFKYINLLPRITTIFLIRDPISKFKTGLNHGGYKKGCNSYDIVDSNIPIQKILDRVQYPFFEQITLEHMLNYWINHGVWRYDSIIKNICKEKIYFLDMEELMPNKILSTFVDLKFKFKLNNIDNLEIMQNIIFGP
;
A
#
# COMPACT_ATOMS: atom_id res chain seq x y z
N MET A 1 8.81 -29.89 34.12
CA MET A 1 8.29 -30.09 32.75
C MET A 1 8.06 -28.71 32.16
N TYR A 2 8.60 -28.42 30.98
CA TYR A 2 8.29 -27.18 30.28
C TYR A 2 6.84 -27.22 29.82
N ASN A 3 6.15 -26.08 29.86
CA ASN A 3 4.78 -25.94 29.40
C ASN A 3 4.72 -26.32 27.90
N PRO A 4 4.06 -27.44 27.54
CA PRO A 4 3.99 -27.91 26.15
C PRO A 4 3.26 -26.92 25.24
N ASN A 5 2.43 -26.05 25.82
CA ASN A 5 1.62 -25.07 25.13
C ASN A 5 2.29 -23.68 25.04
N SER A 6 3.52 -23.52 25.55
CA SER A 6 4.33 -22.30 25.36
C SER A 6 5.41 -22.51 24.30
N ALA A 7 5.31 -21.79 23.19
CA ALA A 7 6.36 -21.71 22.18
C ALA A 7 7.62 -21.04 22.73
N ILE A 8 7.51 -20.04 23.62
CA ILE A 8 8.67 -19.38 24.23
C ILE A 8 9.51 -20.41 25.01
N GLU A 9 8.88 -21.17 25.90
CA GLU A 9 9.59 -22.18 26.70
C GLU A 9 10.22 -23.25 25.81
N ARG A 10 9.50 -23.68 24.76
CA ARG A 10 10.02 -24.66 23.80
C ARG A 10 11.22 -24.14 23.01
N VAL A 11 11.22 -22.87 22.59
CA VAL A 11 12.38 -22.23 21.92
C VAL A 11 13.55 -22.08 22.90
N LYS A 12 13.30 -21.70 24.16
CA LYS A 12 14.35 -21.63 25.20
C LYS A 12 14.91 -23.01 25.57
N ASN A 13 14.09 -24.05 25.48
CA ASN A 13 14.50 -25.43 25.72
C ASN A 13 15.32 -26.03 24.55
N HIS A 14 15.36 -25.36 23.40
CA HIS A 14 16.17 -25.79 22.26
C HIS A 14 17.66 -25.84 22.59
N LEU A 15 18.39 -26.83 22.05
CA LEU A 15 19.82 -27.03 22.33
C LEU A 15 20.65 -25.77 22.06
N ALA A 16 20.39 -25.09 20.94
CA ALA A 16 21.09 -23.86 20.59
C ALA A 16 20.96 -22.81 21.72
N TYR A 17 19.74 -22.53 22.15
CA TYR A 17 19.50 -21.56 23.21
C TYR A 17 20.23 -21.94 24.50
N LYS A 18 20.13 -23.19 24.94
CA LYS A 18 20.82 -23.69 26.15
C LYS A 18 22.34 -23.53 26.07
N LEU A 19 22.95 -23.87 24.93
CA LEU A 19 24.39 -23.77 24.72
C LEU A 19 24.87 -22.32 24.71
N GLY A 20 24.21 -21.44 23.95
CA GLY A 20 24.61 -20.03 23.92
C GLY A 20 24.30 -19.30 25.22
N GLN A 21 23.26 -19.67 25.96
CA GLN A 21 23.01 -19.15 27.30
C GLN A 21 24.17 -19.47 28.25
N ALA A 22 24.64 -20.72 28.26
CA ALA A 22 25.80 -21.11 29.05
C ALA A 22 27.08 -20.37 28.63
N MET A 23 27.20 -20.02 27.35
CA MET A 23 28.31 -19.22 26.84
C MET A 23 28.25 -17.76 27.32
N ILE A 24 27.07 -17.14 27.34
CA ILE A 24 26.86 -15.77 27.85
C ILE A 24 27.11 -15.70 29.37
N GLU A 25 26.60 -16.68 30.12
CA GLU A 25 26.84 -16.78 31.56
C GLU A 25 28.34 -16.87 31.87
N PHE A 26 29.08 -17.64 31.06
CA PHE A 26 30.53 -17.74 31.20
C PHE A 26 31.25 -16.42 30.91
N THR A 27 30.83 -15.66 29.89
CA THR A 27 31.42 -14.35 29.61
C THR A 27 31.18 -13.34 30.73
N ASN A 28 30.06 -13.45 31.47
CA ASN A 28 29.71 -12.52 32.54
C ASN A 28 30.35 -12.91 33.89
N ASN A 29 30.49 -14.20 34.19
CA ASN A 29 30.89 -14.67 35.53
C ASN A 29 32.33 -15.21 35.59
N GLY A 30 33.02 -15.37 34.46
CA GLY A 30 34.34 -16.01 34.41
C GLY A 30 34.30 -17.51 34.76
N GLY A 31 35.47 -18.18 34.77
CA GLY A 31 35.59 -19.58 35.21
C GLY A 31 36.52 -20.51 34.43
N GLY A 32 37.32 -20.00 33.48
CA GLY A 32 38.27 -20.79 32.69
C GLY A 32 37.61 -21.70 31.63
N TYR A 33 38.25 -21.83 30.47
CA TYR A 33 37.68 -22.53 29.30
C TYR A 33 37.31 -24.00 29.57
N ILE A 34 38.06 -24.69 30.43
CA ILE A 34 37.82 -26.10 30.78
C ILE A 34 36.45 -26.27 31.46
N ALA A 35 36.06 -25.35 32.35
CA ALA A 35 34.77 -25.39 33.01
C ALA A 35 33.62 -25.16 32.02
N LEU A 36 33.80 -24.24 31.06
CA LEU A 36 32.83 -24.01 29.99
C LEU A 36 32.64 -25.28 29.13
N PHE A 37 33.72 -25.91 28.67
CA PHE A 37 33.63 -27.13 27.86
C PHE A 37 32.91 -28.26 28.61
N LYS A 38 33.22 -28.46 29.90
CA LYS A 38 32.51 -29.43 30.75
C LYS A 38 31.01 -29.11 30.84
N LYS A 39 30.65 -27.84 31.04
CA LYS A 39 29.24 -27.39 31.11
C LYS A 39 28.51 -27.61 29.79
N LEU A 40 29.09 -27.22 28.66
CA LEU A 40 28.51 -27.41 27.32
C LEU A 40 28.30 -28.90 27.00
N TYR A 41 29.29 -29.75 27.32
CA TYR A 41 29.17 -31.20 27.16
C TYR A 41 28.03 -31.79 27.99
N LYS A 42 27.92 -31.39 29.27
CA LYS A 42 26.83 -31.81 30.16
C LYS A 42 25.46 -31.42 29.61
N ILE A 43 25.31 -30.18 29.12
CA ILE A 43 24.08 -29.68 28.49
C ILE A 43 23.71 -30.54 27.26
N LYS A 44 24.68 -30.78 26.37
CA LYS A 44 24.46 -31.59 25.15
C LYS A 44 24.03 -33.02 25.50
N LYS A 45 24.72 -33.65 26.46
CA LYS A 45 24.41 -35.02 26.91
C LYS A 45 23.01 -35.10 27.53
N GLN A 46 22.68 -34.15 28.41
CA GLN A 46 21.38 -34.08 29.07
C GLN A 46 20.24 -33.85 28.06
N HIS A 47 20.40 -32.89 27.15
CA HIS A 47 19.40 -32.60 26.12
C HIS A 47 19.14 -33.82 25.20
N LYS A 48 20.19 -34.56 24.83
CA LYS A 48 20.05 -35.80 24.05
C LYS A 48 19.30 -36.89 24.82
N LYS A 49 19.51 -37.01 26.13
CA LYS A 49 18.78 -37.94 26.99
C LYS A 49 17.30 -37.55 27.08
N GLU A 50 17.01 -36.28 27.32
CA GLU A 50 15.64 -35.72 27.37
C GLU A 50 14.89 -35.96 26.06
N GLN A 51 15.53 -35.73 24.91
CA GLN A 51 14.93 -35.99 23.59
C GLN A 51 14.60 -37.47 23.37
N LYS A 52 15.49 -38.39 23.76
CA LYS A 52 15.24 -39.84 23.63
C LYS A 52 14.07 -40.29 24.50
N ILE A 53 14.03 -39.84 25.75
CA ILE A 53 12.94 -40.14 26.67
C ILE A 53 11.63 -39.63 26.08
N TYR A 54 11.60 -38.38 25.61
CA TYR A 54 10.41 -37.80 24.99
C TYR A 54 9.93 -38.59 23.77
N GLN A 55 10.84 -38.98 22.86
CA GLN A 55 10.51 -39.78 21.68
C GLN A 55 9.90 -41.14 22.04
N GLN A 56 10.43 -41.82 23.07
CA GLN A 56 9.87 -43.08 23.57
C GLN A 56 8.50 -42.85 24.24
N THR A 57 8.36 -41.78 25.01
CA THR A 57 7.10 -41.43 25.67
C THR A 57 5.98 -41.16 24.68
N ILE A 58 6.22 -40.41 23.59
CA ILE A 58 5.19 -40.12 22.58
C ILE A 58 4.85 -41.32 21.68
N GLN A 59 5.74 -42.31 21.59
CA GLN A 59 5.45 -43.59 20.91
C GLN A 59 4.45 -44.41 21.71
N ILE A 60 4.57 -44.40 23.05
CA ILE A 60 3.66 -45.12 23.95
C ILE A 60 2.37 -44.32 24.18
N PHE A 61 2.48 -42.99 24.27
CA PHE A 61 1.38 -42.07 24.56
C PHE A 61 1.32 -40.95 23.50
N PRO A 62 0.70 -41.20 22.34
CA PRO A 62 0.60 -40.22 21.25
C PRO A 62 -0.06 -38.89 21.66
N GLN A 63 -0.97 -38.92 22.65
CA GLN A 63 -1.64 -37.74 23.20
C GLN A 63 -0.70 -36.76 23.92
N LEU A 64 0.51 -37.18 24.31
CA LEU A 64 1.54 -36.32 24.92
C LEU A 64 2.41 -35.61 23.87
N LYS A 65 2.16 -35.85 22.57
CA LYS A 65 2.85 -35.15 21.48
C LYS A 65 2.54 -33.66 21.58
N TYR A 66 3.59 -32.85 21.52
CA TYR A 66 3.43 -31.40 21.61
C TYR A 66 2.73 -30.89 20.35
N PRO A 67 1.85 -29.89 20.50
CA PRO A 67 1.24 -29.24 19.34
C PRO A 67 2.33 -28.58 18.48
N SER A 68 1.98 -28.18 17.26
CA SER A 68 2.89 -27.38 16.44
C SER A 68 3.31 -26.10 17.20
N LEU A 69 4.49 -25.55 16.93
CA LEU A 69 4.88 -24.29 17.58
C LEU A 69 3.95 -23.14 17.19
N GLU A 70 3.42 -23.17 15.97
CA GLU A 70 2.55 -22.14 15.39
C GLU A 70 1.17 -22.07 16.06
N THR A 71 0.70 -23.18 16.63
CA THR A 71 -0.58 -23.26 17.35
C THR A 71 -0.50 -22.75 18.80
N CYS A 72 0.70 -22.44 19.31
CA CYS A 72 0.86 -21.85 20.65
C CYS A 72 0.52 -20.36 20.63
N GLY A 73 -0.25 -19.87 21.62
CA GLY A 73 -0.68 -18.46 21.67
C GLY A 73 0.47 -17.45 21.80
N ASP A 74 1.64 -17.88 22.26
CA ASP A 74 2.86 -17.07 22.40
C ASP A 74 3.87 -17.25 21.24
N TYR A 75 3.46 -17.87 20.12
CA TYR A 75 4.34 -18.18 19.00
C TYR A 75 5.08 -16.97 18.43
N GLU A 76 4.38 -15.86 18.19
CA GLU A 76 5.00 -14.65 17.62
C GLU A 76 6.07 -14.05 18.53
N GLN A 77 5.84 -14.12 19.84
CA GLN A 77 6.83 -13.71 20.84
C GLN A 77 8.03 -14.67 20.85
N ALA A 78 7.78 -15.97 20.69
CA ALA A 78 8.82 -16.99 20.61
C ALA A 78 9.76 -16.82 19.41
N LEU A 79 9.28 -16.24 18.29
CA LEU A 79 10.13 -15.97 17.12
C LEU A 79 11.26 -14.98 17.43
N ARG A 80 11.04 -14.00 18.32
CA ARG A 80 12.11 -13.09 18.77
C ARG A 80 13.28 -13.84 19.40
N TYR A 81 13.00 -14.93 20.11
CA TYR A 81 14.04 -15.73 20.76
C TYR A 81 14.92 -16.51 19.77
N LYS A 82 14.49 -16.73 18.51
CA LYS A 82 15.34 -17.29 17.45
C LYS A 82 16.42 -16.31 16.95
N PHE A 83 16.26 -15.02 17.26
CA PHE A 83 17.24 -13.96 17.00
C PHE A 83 17.89 -13.44 18.29
N HIS A 84 17.57 -14.04 19.44
CA HIS A 84 18.25 -13.71 20.68
C HIS A 84 19.72 -14.17 20.61
N LEU A 85 20.60 -13.41 21.26
CA LEU A 85 22.04 -13.69 21.24
C LEU A 85 22.35 -15.14 21.66
N SER A 86 21.69 -15.64 22.72
CA SER A 86 21.85 -17.03 23.19
C SER A 86 21.54 -18.05 22.09
N TYR A 87 20.53 -17.81 21.26
CA TYR A 87 20.17 -18.74 20.18
C TYR A 87 21.22 -18.70 19.07
N MET A 88 21.61 -17.51 18.62
CA MET A 88 22.59 -17.31 17.54
C MET A 88 23.98 -17.88 17.90
N LEU A 89 24.46 -17.63 19.13
CA LEU A 89 25.72 -18.22 19.61
C LEU A 89 25.64 -19.74 19.69
N GLY A 90 24.49 -20.26 20.12
CA GLY A 90 24.21 -21.69 20.12
C GLY A 90 24.28 -22.33 18.73
N GLU A 91 23.72 -21.68 17.72
CA GLU A 91 23.79 -22.14 16.33
C GLU A 91 25.24 -22.20 15.84
N VAL A 92 26.06 -21.20 16.17
CA VAL A 92 27.50 -21.19 15.88
C VAL A 92 28.21 -22.36 16.57
N LEU A 93 27.95 -22.59 17.86
CA LEU A 93 28.54 -23.69 18.62
C LEU A 93 28.17 -25.06 18.04
N ILE A 94 26.90 -25.28 17.70
CA ILE A 94 26.42 -26.53 17.09
C ILE A 94 27.08 -26.74 15.72
N LYS A 95 27.18 -25.68 14.90
CA LYS A 95 27.82 -25.75 13.59
C LYS A 95 29.31 -26.08 13.72
N ALA A 96 30.01 -25.44 14.65
CA ALA A 96 31.41 -25.71 14.92
C ALA A 96 31.64 -27.15 15.39
N ASP A 97 30.86 -27.64 16.35
CA ASP A 97 30.91 -29.04 16.83
C ASP A 97 30.72 -30.05 15.68
N LYS A 98 29.74 -29.84 14.81
CA LYS A 98 29.49 -30.72 13.65
C LYS A 98 30.62 -30.72 12.62
N THR A 99 31.33 -29.60 12.48
CA THR A 99 32.39 -29.41 11.46
C THR A 99 33.78 -29.37 12.06
N TRP A 100 33.94 -29.82 13.31
CA TRP A 100 35.19 -29.74 14.06
C TRP A 100 36.36 -30.38 13.30
N HIS A 101 36.12 -31.56 12.72
CA HIS A 101 37.06 -32.30 11.88
C HIS A 101 37.50 -31.55 10.61
N LYS A 102 36.78 -30.50 10.19
CA LYS A 102 37.13 -29.62 9.05
C LYS A 102 37.84 -28.33 9.49
N GLY A 103 38.33 -28.27 10.74
CA GLY A 103 39.05 -27.11 11.28
C GLY A 103 38.17 -25.93 11.66
N SER A 104 36.86 -26.12 11.86
CA SER A 104 35.94 -25.04 12.27
C SER A 104 36.28 -24.43 13.63
N GLY A 105 36.95 -25.19 14.51
CA GLY A 105 37.44 -24.70 15.80
C GLY A 105 38.33 -23.46 15.68
N PHE A 106 39.14 -23.36 14.63
CA PHE A 106 39.99 -22.19 14.35
C PHE A 106 39.17 -20.95 13.94
N LYS A 107 37.99 -21.14 13.34
CA LYS A 107 37.10 -20.06 12.89
C LYS A 107 36.09 -19.63 13.97
N LEU A 108 35.92 -20.41 15.02
CA LEU A 108 34.91 -20.21 16.06
C LEU A 108 34.93 -18.80 16.67
N LYS A 109 36.12 -18.24 16.96
CA LYS A 109 36.26 -16.87 17.48
C LYS A 109 35.70 -15.83 16.51
N ASN A 110 35.95 -15.99 15.21
CA ASN A 110 35.46 -15.09 14.17
C ASN A 110 33.95 -15.27 13.95
N ASP A 111 33.44 -16.50 13.98
CA ASP A 111 32.01 -16.78 13.86
C ASP A 111 31.21 -16.22 15.05
N ILE A 112 31.76 -16.29 16.27
CA ILE A 112 31.18 -15.65 17.46
C ILE A 112 31.16 -14.13 17.31
N LYS A 113 32.26 -13.52 16.84
CA LYS A 113 32.30 -12.07 16.55
C LYS A 113 31.24 -11.68 15.51
N LYS A 114 31.08 -12.48 14.46
CA LYS A 114 30.06 -12.29 13.43
C LYS A 114 28.64 -12.36 14.01
N ALA A 115 28.33 -13.40 14.79
CA ALA A 115 27.02 -13.56 15.44
C ALA A 115 26.70 -12.40 16.40
N ASN A 116 27.69 -11.89 17.14
CA ASN A 116 27.52 -10.69 17.98
C ASN A 116 27.20 -9.44 17.14
N LYS A 117 27.85 -9.27 15.98
CA LYS A 117 27.55 -8.15 15.06
C LYS A 117 26.14 -8.28 14.50
N GLU A 118 25.78 -9.46 13.98
CA GLU A 118 24.43 -9.73 13.46
C GLU A 118 23.35 -9.52 14.53
N PHE A 119 23.59 -9.97 15.78
CA PHE A 119 22.66 -9.73 16.89
C PHE A 119 22.42 -8.24 17.16
N LYS A 120 23.48 -7.42 17.17
CA LYS A 120 23.33 -5.96 17.34
C LYS A 120 22.44 -5.37 16.23
N ILE A 121 22.63 -5.82 15.00
CA ILE A 121 21.83 -5.38 13.84
C ILE A 121 20.38 -5.83 13.99
N PHE A 122 20.13 -7.10 14.32
CA PHE A 122 18.77 -7.58 14.59
C PHE A 122 18.12 -6.83 15.74
N LYS A 123 18.87 -6.52 16.80
CA LYS A 123 18.35 -5.76 17.94
C LYS A 123 17.95 -4.35 17.53
N GLU A 124 18.79 -3.66 16.76
CA GLU A 124 18.46 -2.34 16.19
C GLU A 124 17.25 -2.42 15.25
N ILE A 125 17.22 -3.44 14.39
CA ILE A 125 16.10 -3.66 13.47
C ILE A 125 14.80 -4.03 14.24
N PHE A 126 14.85 -4.81 15.30
CA PHE A 126 13.62 -5.11 16.04
C PHE A 126 13.19 -3.94 16.93
N ASN A 127 14.14 -3.14 17.44
CA ASN A 127 13.81 -1.98 18.27
C ASN A 127 13.22 -0.82 17.46
N ASN A 128 13.79 -0.53 16.29
CA ASN A 128 13.31 0.56 15.43
C ASN A 128 12.04 0.15 14.67
N PHE A 129 11.93 -1.11 14.24
CA PHE A 129 10.90 -1.54 13.29
C PHE A 129 9.71 -2.28 13.90
N ALA A 130 9.77 -2.70 15.18
CA ALA A 130 8.58 -3.25 15.85
C ALA A 130 7.44 -2.24 16.00
N LYS A 131 7.71 -0.93 15.83
CA LYS A 131 6.68 0.12 15.75
C LYS A 131 6.00 0.19 14.37
N LEU A 132 6.68 -0.23 13.31
CA LEU A 132 6.26 -0.01 11.92
C LEU A 132 5.59 -1.22 11.28
N SER A 133 5.92 -2.44 11.72
CA SER A 133 5.27 -3.66 11.23
C SER A 133 5.25 -4.74 12.31
N PRO A 134 4.09 -5.01 12.94
CA PRO A 134 3.97 -6.02 13.99
C PRO A 134 4.43 -7.42 13.53
N ASN A 135 4.28 -7.71 12.23
CA ASN A 135 4.58 -9.01 11.64
C ASN A 135 6.01 -9.16 11.12
N ILE A 136 6.86 -8.13 11.23
CA ILE A 136 8.19 -8.13 10.64
C ILE A 136 9.08 -9.28 11.14
N ILE A 137 8.94 -9.64 12.41
CA ILE A 137 9.67 -10.75 13.02
C ILE A 137 9.29 -12.08 12.37
N LYS A 138 8.01 -12.27 12.05
CA LYS A 138 7.50 -13.46 11.35
C LYS A 138 8.07 -13.54 9.93
N ILE A 139 8.10 -12.42 9.21
CA ILE A 139 8.63 -12.33 7.86
C ILE A 139 10.15 -12.60 7.84
N ILE A 140 10.93 -11.93 8.69
CA ILE A 140 12.37 -12.15 8.81
C ILE A 140 12.66 -13.59 9.26
N SER A 141 11.85 -14.17 10.15
CA SER A 141 11.98 -15.59 10.54
C SER A 141 11.85 -16.53 9.35
N LYS A 142 10.88 -16.28 8.47
CA LYS A 142 10.65 -17.10 7.26
C LYS A 142 11.81 -16.99 6.27
N ASN A 143 12.43 -15.81 6.15
CA ASN A 143 13.48 -15.51 5.17
C ASN A 143 14.87 -15.29 5.79
N LYS A 144 15.15 -15.83 7.01
CA LYS A 144 16.33 -15.50 7.83
C LYS A 144 17.66 -15.59 7.07
N GLN A 145 17.85 -16.64 6.27
CA GLN A 145 19.11 -16.85 5.53
C GLN A 145 19.29 -15.84 4.38
N ALA A 146 18.25 -15.60 3.58
CA ALA A 146 18.29 -14.60 2.51
C ALA A 146 18.51 -13.19 3.09
N PHE A 147 17.79 -12.87 4.17
CA PHE A 147 17.97 -11.61 4.89
C PHE A 147 19.41 -11.44 5.40
N LEU A 148 19.98 -12.46 6.06
CA LEU A 148 21.36 -12.42 6.55
C LEU A 148 22.40 -12.25 5.44
N LYS A 149 22.16 -12.86 4.28
CA LYS A 149 23.05 -12.74 3.12
C LYS A 149 23.09 -11.31 2.60
N GLU A 150 21.93 -10.66 2.50
CA GLU A 150 21.80 -9.31 1.97
C GLU A 150 21.92 -8.22 3.04
N LEU A 151 22.15 -8.59 4.31
CA LEU A 151 22.13 -7.67 5.44
C LEU A 151 22.99 -6.41 5.27
N PRO A 152 24.27 -6.48 4.82
CA PRO A 152 25.09 -5.28 4.65
C PRO A 152 24.53 -4.33 3.59
N ARG A 153 23.96 -4.87 2.51
CA ARG A 153 23.34 -4.13 1.42
C ARG A 153 22.03 -3.47 1.87
N ILE A 154 21.20 -4.21 2.61
CA ILE A 154 20.00 -3.66 3.26
C ILE A 154 20.37 -2.51 4.18
N GLN A 155 21.39 -2.67 5.03
CA GLN A 155 21.85 -1.58 5.92
C GLN A 155 22.29 -0.34 5.14
N ASN A 156 22.94 -0.52 3.99
CA ASN A 156 23.32 0.59 3.13
C ASN A 156 22.09 1.36 2.63
N ILE A 157 21.07 0.64 2.13
CA ILE A 157 19.80 1.24 1.68
C ILE A 157 19.12 2.01 2.81
N LEU A 158 18.99 1.40 3.99
CA LEU A 158 18.36 2.04 5.14
C LEU A 158 19.12 3.28 5.61
N LYS A 159 20.45 3.27 5.52
CA LYS A 159 21.29 4.43 5.86
C LYS A 159 21.16 5.55 4.82
N ILE A 160 21.15 5.21 3.52
CA ILE A 160 21.01 6.18 2.43
C ILE A 160 19.65 6.89 2.51
N HIS A 161 18.60 6.17 2.89
CA HIS A 161 17.23 6.69 2.98
C HIS A 161 16.77 6.99 4.41
N GLN A 162 17.69 7.10 5.37
CA GLN A 162 17.37 7.32 6.78
C GLN A 162 16.57 8.61 7.05
N ASP A 163 16.70 9.59 6.17
CA ASP A 163 16.05 10.90 6.20
C ASP A 163 14.73 10.95 5.41
N TYR A 164 14.36 9.87 4.73
CA TYR A 164 13.18 9.80 3.88
C TYR A 164 12.20 8.73 4.41
N GLN A 165 11.47 9.08 5.47
CA GLN A 165 10.58 8.15 6.18
C GLN A 165 9.56 7.42 5.28
N PRO A 166 8.90 8.04 4.28
CA PRO A 166 7.92 7.36 3.45
C PRO A 166 8.44 6.11 2.71
N ILE A 167 9.69 6.12 2.22
CA ILE A 167 10.24 4.92 1.55
C ILE A 167 10.61 3.85 2.56
N LEU A 168 11.09 4.23 3.75
CA LEU A 168 11.35 3.28 4.83
C LEU A 168 10.06 2.56 5.19
N ASP A 169 8.98 3.31 5.44
CA ASP A 169 7.66 2.74 5.76
C ASP A 169 7.19 1.76 4.67
N ASN A 170 7.34 2.13 3.39
CA ASN A 170 7.01 1.26 2.26
C ASN A 170 7.85 -0.04 2.24
N ILE A 171 9.17 0.04 2.45
CA ILE A 171 10.07 -1.13 2.54
C ILE A 171 9.62 -2.08 3.65
N PHE A 172 9.26 -1.55 4.83
CA PHE A 172 8.93 -2.40 5.98
C PHE A 172 7.52 -2.98 5.91
N HIS A 173 6.57 -2.22 5.37
CA HIS A 173 5.23 -2.73 5.10
C HIS A 173 5.27 -3.87 4.08
N ASN A 174 6.09 -3.73 3.03
CA ASN A 174 6.22 -4.70 1.95
C ASN A 174 7.47 -5.60 2.07
N PHE A 175 7.95 -5.82 3.31
CA PHE A 175 9.28 -6.40 3.54
C PHE A 175 9.47 -7.81 2.94
N ASN A 176 8.43 -8.63 2.91
CA ASN A 176 8.52 -9.95 2.30
C ASN A 176 8.82 -9.85 0.78
N TYR A 177 8.11 -8.96 0.08
CA TYR A 177 8.33 -8.72 -1.34
C TYR A 177 9.70 -8.06 -1.57
N PHE A 178 10.08 -7.11 -0.71
CA PHE A 178 11.38 -6.47 -0.73
C PHE A 178 12.53 -7.47 -0.72
N ILE A 179 12.52 -8.45 0.20
CA ILE A 179 13.58 -9.46 0.29
C ILE A 179 13.57 -10.42 -0.91
N GLN A 180 12.38 -10.79 -1.41
CA GLN A 180 12.27 -11.69 -2.56
C GLN A 180 12.81 -11.05 -3.85
N ASN A 181 12.67 -9.73 -4.00
CA ASN A 181 13.06 -8.97 -5.19
C ASN A 181 14.20 -7.97 -4.91
N PHE A 182 15.04 -8.27 -3.92
CA PHE A 182 15.98 -7.32 -3.33
C PHE A 182 16.93 -6.66 -4.35
N ASN A 183 17.51 -7.43 -5.28
CA ASN A 183 18.46 -6.87 -6.25
C ASN A 183 17.82 -5.79 -7.14
N LEU A 184 16.60 -6.04 -7.63
CA LEU A 184 15.88 -5.10 -8.49
C LEU A 184 15.48 -3.84 -7.72
N ILE A 185 14.99 -4.01 -6.48
CA ILE A 185 14.60 -2.89 -5.64
C ILE A 185 15.83 -2.08 -5.20
N GLU A 186 16.93 -2.73 -4.85
CA GLU A 186 18.17 -2.03 -4.49
C GLU A 186 18.67 -1.17 -5.67
N GLU A 187 18.72 -1.72 -6.88
CA GLU A 187 19.10 -0.96 -8.08
C GLU A 187 18.24 0.29 -8.26
N TRP A 188 16.92 0.15 -8.13
CA TRP A 188 15.99 1.26 -8.22
C TRP A 188 16.19 2.31 -7.12
N LEU A 189 16.27 1.89 -5.85
CA LEU A 189 16.41 2.79 -4.70
C LEU A 189 17.77 3.50 -4.65
N LEU A 190 18.79 3.00 -5.35
CA LEU A 190 20.10 3.64 -5.50
C LEU A 190 20.21 4.51 -6.75
N SER A 191 19.18 4.53 -7.61
CA SER A 191 19.21 5.25 -8.88
C SER A 191 19.03 6.77 -8.71
N ASN A 192 19.61 7.53 -9.63
CA ASN A 192 19.38 8.98 -9.73
C ASN A 192 17.90 9.29 -10.04
N ASP A 193 17.25 8.45 -10.84
CA ASP A 193 15.85 8.60 -11.22
C ASP A 193 14.92 8.53 -9.99
N PHE A 194 15.16 7.59 -9.06
CA PHE A 194 14.43 7.55 -7.79
C PHE A 194 14.67 8.83 -6.97
N ASN A 195 15.92 9.27 -6.89
CA ASN A 195 16.27 10.45 -6.11
C ASN A 195 15.58 11.71 -6.63
N GLU A 196 15.66 11.98 -7.93
CA GLU A 196 15.04 13.16 -8.54
C GLU A 196 13.51 13.11 -8.48
N LYS A 197 12.91 11.93 -8.72
CA LYS A 197 11.45 11.79 -8.78
C LYS A 197 10.77 11.79 -7.41
N TYR A 198 11.41 11.21 -6.40
CA TYR A 198 10.77 10.95 -5.10
C TYR A 198 11.46 11.65 -3.94
N LYS A 199 12.78 11.47 -3.79
CA LYS A 199 13.50 11.93 -2.60
C LYS A 199 13.65 13.46 -2.56
N LYS A 200 14.05 14.08 -3.67
CA LYS A 200 14.28 15.53 -3.79
C LYS A 200 13.01 16.36 -3.53
N GLU A 201 11.87 15.87 -4.01
CA GLU A 201 10.56 16.50 -3.82
C GLU A 201 9.89 16.08 -2.49
N ASN A 202 10.55 15.25 -1.67
CA ASN A 202 9.99 14.63 -0.47
C ASN A 202 8.59 14.03 -0.70
N HIS A 203 8.46 13.26 -1.78
CA HIS A 203 7.17 12.74 -2.24
C HIS A 203 6.54 11.84 -1.16
N PRO A 204 5.25 11.96 -0.84
CA PRO A 204 4.65 11.24 0.29
C PRO A 204 4.44 9.74 0.04
N TYR A 205 4.43 9.30 -1.22
CA TYR A 205 4.20 7.90 -1.62
C TYR A 205 5.26 7.42 -2.62
N PRO A 206 6.51 7.20 -2.21
CA PRO A 206 7.55 6.70 -3.11
C PRO A 206 7.29 5.26 -3.52
N SER A 207 7.47 4.98 -4.80
CA SER A 207 7.34 3.63 -5.38
C SER A 207 8.52 2.75 -4.98
N LEU A 208 8.24 1.49 -4.61
CA LEU A 208 9.27 0.50 -4.28
C LEU A 208 9.95 -0.10 -5.52
N LEU A 209 9.34 0.05 -6.70
CA LEU A 209 9.86 -0.44 -7.99
C LEU A 209 9.97 0.71 -8.98
N ASP A 210 10.83 0.56 -10.00
CA ASP A 210 10.97 1.53 -11.07
C ASP A 210 9.74 1.53 -11.99
N PRO A 211 8.90 2.58 -11.97
CA PRO A 211 7.69 2.60 -12.79
C PRO A 211 7.97 2.59 -14.29
N LYS A 212 9.13 3.08 -14.74
CA LYS A 212 9.48 3.09 -16.17
C LYS A 212 9.70 1.67 -16.67
N LYS A 213 10.47 0.86 -15.93
CA LYS A 213 10.69 -0.56 -16.25
C LYS A 213 9.38 -1.36 -16.18
N LEU A 214 8.50 -1.04 -15.23
CA LEU A 214 7.23 -1.77 -15.10
C LEU A 214 6.31 -1.65 -16.32
N ASN A 215 6.46 -0.60 -17.14
CA ASN A 215 5.71 -0.43 -18.39
C ASN A 215 6.26 -1.28 -19.55
N ASP A 216 7.47 -1.86 -19.43
CA ASP A 216 8.01 -2.77 -20.44
C ASP A 216 7.50 -4.20 -20.20
N GLU A 217 6.72 -4.72 -21.13
CA GLU A 217 6.15 -6.06 -21.04
C GLU A 217 7.20 -7.18 -21.13
N ASN A 218 8.41 -6.87 -21.60
CA ASN A 218 9.53 -7.81 -21.65
C ASN A 218 10.23 -7.96 -20.29
N GLU A 219 10.00 -7.04 -19.36
CA GLU A 219 10.55 -7.14 -18.01
C GLU A 219 9.91 -8.31 -17.26
N LYS A 220 10.72 -8.99 -16.44
CA LYS A 220 10.25 -10.13 -15.63
C LYS A 220 9.13 -9.73 -14.68
N ILE A 221 9.16 -8.50 -14.19
CA ILE A 221 8.15 -7.91 -13.31
C ILE A 221 7.65 -6.66 -14.03
N ASN A 222 6.35 -6.61 -14.30
CA ASN A 222 5.73 -5.53 -15.07
C ASN A 222 4.26 -5.35 -14.65
N TYR A 223 3.60 -4.30 -15.13
CA TYR A 223 2.23 -3.97 -14.75
C TYR A 223 1.19 -5.07 -15.05
N LYS A 224 1.46 -6.00 -16.00
CA LYS A 224 0.55 -7.12 -16.29
C LYS A 224 0.64 -8.28 -15.31
N ASN A 225 1.74 -8.39 -14.56
CA ASN A 225 1.98 -9.54 -13.69
C ASN A 225 2.05 -9.23 -12.19
N ILE A 226 2.04 -7.95 -11.82
CA ILE A 226 1.89 -7.53 -10.42
C ILE A 226 0.39 -7.45 -10.09
N PRO A 227 -0.09 -8.10 -9.02
CA PRO A 227 -1.46 -7.90 -8.55
C PRO A 227 -1.71 -6.45 -8.13
N ALA A 228 -2.85 -5.87 -8.52
CA ALA A 228 -3.19 -4.48 -8.25
C ALA A 228 -3.13 -4.11 -6.76
N GLU A 229 -3.57 -5.02 -5.89
CA GLU A 229 -3.49 -4.87 -4.43
C GLU A 229 -2.04 -4.66 -3.96
N LEU A 230 -1.13 -5.49 -4.47
CA LEU A 230 0.28 -5.36 -4.13
C LEU A 230 0.89 -4.08 -4.71
N ALA A 231 0.46 -3.66 -5.90
CA ALA A 231 0.87 -2.40 -6.51
C ALA A 231 0.46 -1.19 -5.65
N TRP A 232 -0.76 -1.19 -5.13
CA TRP A 232 -1.24 -0.17 -4.20
C TRP A 232 -0.42 -0.14 -2.90
N GLU A 233 -0.19 -1.30 -2.29
CA GLU A 233 0.58 -1.39 -1.04
C GLU A 233 2.04 -0.95 -1.23
N MET A 234 2.62 -1.16 -2.42
CA MET A 234 3.99 -0.74 -2.78
C MET A 234 4.09 0.69 -3.34
N ASN A 235 2.97 1.44 -3.34
CA ASN A 235 2.87 2.79 -3.90
C ASN A 235 3.32 2.89 -5.36
N LEU A 236 3.01 1.88 -6.19
CA LEU A 236 3.28 1.96 -7.61
C LEU A 236 2.32 2.97 -8.24
N PRO A 237 2.78 3.89 -9.12
CA PRO A 237 1.86 4.70 -9.89
C PRO A 237 1.08 3.81 -10.86
N LEU A 238 -0.06 4.30 -11.34
CA LEU A 238 -0.82 3.63 -12.40
C LEU A 238 0.03 3.49 -13.68
N PRO A 239 -0.20 2.43 -14.48
CA PRO A 239 0.53 2.22 -15.73
C PRO A 239 0.34 3.36 -16.72
N ASP A 240 1.25 3.45 -17.69
CA ASP A 240 1.09 4.37 -18.82
C ASP A 240 -0.07 3.89 -19.73
N GLY A 241 -0.60 4.80 -20.55
CA GLY A 241 -1.67 4.51 -21.53
C GLY A 241 -2.90 5.42 -21.39
N TYR A 242 -3.07 6.06 -20.24
CA TYR A 242 -4.09 7.09 -20.04
C TYR A 242 -3.79 8.35 -20.84
N LYS A 243 -4.82 8.92 -21.46
CA LYS A 243 -4.74 10.15 -22.26
C LYS A 243 -4.71 11.41 -21.39
N PHE A 244 -5.49 11.42 -20.30
CA PHE A 244 -5.56 12.53 -19.34
C PHE A 244 -6.11 12.08 -17.98
N ASN A 245 -5.85 12.88 -16.95
CA ASN A 245 -6.58 12.83 -15.69
C ASN A 245 -7.80 13.76 -15.77
N LEU A 246 -8.90 13.42 -15.12
CA LEU A 246 -10.13 14.22 -15.12
C LEU A 246 -10.55 14.53 -13.68
N PHE A 247 -10.41 15.78 -13.27
CA PHE A 247 -10.78 16.26 -11.94
C PHE A 247 -12.07 17.05 -12.05
N THR A 248 -13.10 16.61 -11.32
CA THR A 248 -14.43 17.21 -11.36
C THR A 248 -14.97 17.41 -9.96
N PHE A 249 -15.98 18.27 -9.82
CA PHE A 249 -16.51 18.64 -8.52
C PHE A 249 -18.03 18.60 -8.50
N GLY A 250 -18.60 18.35 -7.32
CA GLY A 250 -20.03 18.56 -7.09
C GLY A 250 -20.45 19.96 -7.55
N LEU A 251 -21.66 20.09 -8.11
CA LEU A 251 -22.26 21.37 -8.54
C LEU A 251 -21.52 22.12 -9.68
N THR A 252 -20.60 21.46 -10.39
CA THR A 252 -19.82 22.07 -11.50
C THR A 252 -20.21 21.58 -12.90
N GLY A 253 -21.37 20.95 -13.06
CA GLY A 253 -21.78 20.39 -14.36
C GLY A 253 -21.00 19.12 -14.76
N HIS A 254 -20.36 18.44 -13.81
CA HIS A 254 -19.54 17.25 -14.09
C HIS A 254 -20.30 16.14 -14.83
N SER A 255 -21.60 15.95 -14.56
CA SER A 255 -22.40 14.93 -15.25
C SER A 255 -22.52 15.18 -16.76
N ILE A 256 -22.60 16.45 -17.18
CA ILE A 256 -22.64 16.85 -18.59
C ILE A 256 -21.32 16.48 -19.27
N LEU A 257 -20.20 16.84 -18.64
CA LEU A 257 -18.86 16.51 -19.14
C LEU A 257 -18.65 15.00 -19.28
N LEU A 258 -19.02 14.22 -18.26
CA LEU A 258 -18.87 12.77 -18.27
C LEU A 258 -19.72 12.11 -19.37
N ARG A 259 -21.00 12.50 -19.50
CA ARG A 259 -21.88 12.00 -20.57
C ARG A 259 -21.30 12.29 -21.95
N ALA A 260 -20.86 13.53 -22.15
CA ALA A 260 -20.26 13.95 -23.40
C ALA A 260 -18.97 13.15 -23.73
N LEU A 261 -18.07 12.96 -22.75
CA LEU A 261 -16.86 12.14 -22.94
C LEU A 261 -17.19 10.70 -23.31
N VAL A 262 -18.11 10.04 -22.59
CA VAL A 262 -18.54 8.67 -22.89
C VAL A 262 -19.14 8.58 -24.29
N TYR A 263 -19.93 9.57 -24.70
CA TYR A 263 -20.49 9.65 -26.05
C TYR A 263 -19.39 9.76 -27.11
N HIS A 264 -18.30 10.50 -26.83
CA HIS A 264 -17.07 10.54 -27.63
C HIS A 264 -16.18 9.30 -27.51
N GLY A 265 -16.75 8.19 -27.00
CA GLY A 265 -16.08 6.90 -26.91
C GLY A 265 -14.92 6.89 -25.92
N VAL A 266 -14.86 7.86 -24.99
CA VAL A 266 -13.89 7.84 -23.90
C VAL A 266 -14.33 6.78 -22.91
N ARG A 267 -13.52 5.73 -22.78
CA ARG A 267 -13.71 4.74 -21.73
C ARG A 267 -13.21 5.34 -20.42
N LEU A 268 -14.10 5.47 -19.45
CA LEU A 268 -13.77 5.95 -18.13
C LEU A 268 -14.42 5.08 -17.08
N GLN A 269 -13.80 5.04 -15.91
CA GLN A 269 -14.40 4.48 -14.71
C GLN A 269 -15.37 5.49 -14.10
N TRP A 270 -16.55 5.02 -13.67
CA TRP A 270 -17.45 5.84 -12.88
C TRP A 270 -16.92 6.04 -11.46
N TYR A 271 -17.18 7.22 -10.89
CA TYR A 271 -16.63 7.63 -9.61
C TYR A 271 -16.99 6.66 -8.45
N SER A 272 -16.11 6.60 -7.47
CA SER A 272 -16.31 5.93 -6.18
C SER A 272 -15.66 6.76 -5.08
N ASN A 273 -16.23 6.71 -3.88
CA ASN A 273 -15.62 7.34 -2.70
C ASN A 273 -14.52 6.46 -2.07
N ASP A 274 -14.30 5.26 -2.61
CA ASP A 274 -13.20 4.37 -2.25
C ASP A 274 -12.08 4.50 -3.30
N TYR A 275 -11.09 5.33 -2.98
CA TYR A 275 -9.95 5.61 -3.85
C TYR A 275 -8.99 4.43 -4.02
N LYS A 276 -9.00 3.47 -3.08
CA LYS A 276 -8.26 2.22 -3.25
C LYS A 276 -8.95 1.39 -4.33
N MET A 277 -10.26 1.21 -4.25
CA MET A 277 -11.02 0.51 -5.30
C MET A 277 -10.89 1.18 -6.67
N LEU A 278 -10.91 2.52 -6.74
CA LEU A 278 -10.63 3.24 -7.99
C LEU A 278 -9.24 2.92 -8.55
N TYR A 279 -8.21 2.93 -7.70
CA TYR A 279 -6.86 2.57 -8.12
C TYR A 279 -6.81 1.14 -8.67
N LEU A 280 -7.37 0.16 -7.95
CA LEU A 280 -7.30 -1.25 -8.37
C LEU A 280 -7.98 -1.47 -9.72
N ASP A 281 -9.16 -0.87 -9.90
CA ASP A 281 -9.92 -1.00 -11.14
C ASP A 281 -9.22 -0.33 -12.32
N ASN A 282 -8.63 0.86 -12.14
CA ASN A 282 -7.79 1.50 -13.15
C ASN A 282 -6.52 0.67 -13.43
N PHE A 283 -5.94 0.06 -12.41
CA PHE A 283 -4.75 -0.76 -12.59
C PHE A 283 -5.03 -1.99 -13.47
N GLU A 284 -6.21 -2.60 -13.32
CA GLU A 284 -6.57 -3.86 -14.00
C GLU A 284 -7.22 -3.65 -15.38
N HIS A 285 -7.88 -2.51 -15.61
CA HIS A 285 -8.66 -2.26 -16.82
C HIS A 285 -8.07 -1.17 -17.71
N SER A 286 -8.36 -1.26 -19.01
CA SER A 286 -7.91 -0.28 -20.00
C SER A 286 -8.92 0.86 -20.15
N TYR A 287 -8.75 1.93 -19.36
CA TYR A 287 -9.47 3.19 -19.53
C TYR A 287 -8.66 4.22 -20.32
N ASP A 288 -9.36 5.17 -20.94
CA ASP A 288 -8.75 6.30 -21.65
C ASP A 288 -8.38 7.45 -20.70
N CYS A 289 -9.07 7.58 -19.55
CA CYS A 289 -8.78 8.62 -18.56
C CYS A 289 -9.02 8.15 -17.12
N ILE A 290 -8.34 8.81 -16.18
CA ILE A 290 -8.52 8.57 -14.75
C ILE A 290 -9.41 9.66 -14.16
N HIS A 291 -10.62 9.30 -13.71
CA HIS A 291 -11.60 10.25 -13.18
C HIS A 291 -11.58 10.32 -11.66
N ILE A 292 -11.53 11.54 -11.12
CA ILE A 292 -11.70 11.83 -9.70
C ILE A 292 -12.81 12.88 -9.53
N LEU A 293 -13.83 12.53 -8.76
CA LEU A 293 -14.94 13.40 -8.39
C LEU A 293 -14.84 13.80 -6.92
N PHE A 294 -14.79 15.11 -6.66
CA PHE A 294 -14.79 15.66 -5.31
C PHE A 294 -16.18 16.22 -4.99
N LEU A 295 -16.90 15.56 -4.08
CA LEU A 295 -18.24 15.98 -3.65
C LEU A 295 -18.18 16.70 -2.29
N ASP A 296 -17.34 16.21 -1.39
CA ASP A 296 -17.13 16.72 -0.05
C ASP A 296 -15.72 17.31 0.12
N ARG A 297 -15.58 18.32 0.98
CA ARG A 297 -14.28 18.94 1.30
C ARG A 297 -13.22 17.96 1.78
N ASN A 298 -13.60 16.82 2.37
CA ASN A 298 -12.67 15.82 2.87
C ASN A 298 -12.20 14.83 1.80
N ASP A 299 -12.84 14.83 0.62
CA ASP A 299 -12.51 13.90 -0.46
C ASP A 299 -11.08 14.09 -0.95
N PHE A 300 -10.55 15.32 -0.91
CA PHE A 300 -9.14 15.56 -1.22
C PHE A 300 -8.19 14.82 -0.28
N ASN A 301 -8.46 14.83 1.03
CA ASN A 301 -7.62 14.12 2.00
C ASN A 301 -7.72 12.60 1.81
N LYS A 302 -8.92 12.08 1.54
CA LYS A 302 -9.15 10.65 1.28
C LYS A 302 -8.46 10.18 -0.02
N SER A 303 -8.45 11.01 -1.05
CA SER A 303 -7.84 10.73 -2.35
C SER A 303 -6.35 11.04 -2.41
N PHE A 304 -5.76 11.61 -1.36
CA PHE A 304 -4.40 12.15 -1.39
C PHE A 304 -3.37 11.12 -1.88
N LYS A 305 -3.43 9.87 -1.37
CA LYS A 305 -2.59 8.79 -1.87
C LYS A 305 -2.82 8.54 -3.36
N TYR A 306 -4.08 8.37 -3.76
CA TYR A 306 -4.42 8.05 -5.14
C TYR A 306 -3.96 9.13 -6.13
N ILE A 307 -4.15 10.41 -5.81
CA ILE A 307 -3.69 11.55 -6.62
C ILE A 307 -2.16 11.50 -6.84
N ASN A 308 -1.39 11.14 -5.81
CA ASN A 308 0.06 11.03 -5.89
C ASN A 308 0.54 9.77 -6.66
N LEU A 309 -0.36 8.84 -6.98
CA LEU A 309 -0.07 7.66 -7.80
C LEU A 309 -0.54 7.82 -9.25
N LEU A 310 -1.08 8.98 -9.62
CA LEU A 310 -1.50 9.25 -10.99
C LEU A 310 -0.28 9.39 -11.92
N PRO A 311 -0.42 8.98 -13.19
CA PRO A 311 0.60 9.24 -14.20
C PRO A 311 0.76 10.76 -14.40
N ARG A 312 1.99 11.19 -14.70
CA ARG A 312 2.31 12.61 -14.95
C ARG A 312 1.85 13.02 -16.36
N ILE A 313 0.54 13.03 -16.60
CA ILE A 313 -0.13 13.46 -17.83
C ILE A 313 -0.98 14.71 -17.59
N THR A 314 -1.55 15.31 -18.64
CA THR A 314 -2.42 16.48 -18.52
C THR A 314 -3.68 16.14 -17.72
N THR A 315 -4.04 17.02 -16.79
CA THR A 315 -5.26 16.96 -15.99
C THR A 315 -6.27 17.97 -16.52
N ILE A 316 -7.41 17.51 -17.00
CA ILE A 316 -8.59 18.36 -17.21
C ILE A 316 -9.18 18.67 -15.83
N PHE A 317 -9.24 19.94 -15.48
CA PHE A 317 -9.73 20.42 -14.19
C PHE A 317 -10.99 21.24 -14.44
N LEU A 318 -12.15 20.63 -14.21
CA LEU A 318 -13.44 21.27 -14.40
C LEU A 318 -13.65 22.30 -13.30
N ILE A 319 -13.80 23.56 -13.67
CA ILE A 319 -14.03 24.66 -12.74
C ILE A 319 -15.39 25.28 -12.98
N ARG A 320 -15.85 25.98 -11.95
CA ARG A 320 -16.99 26.86 -12.01
C ARG A 320 -16.79 27.95 -10.97
N ASP A 321 -17.28 29.15 -11.26
CA ASP A 321 -17.28 30.23 -10.30
C ASP A 321 -17.97 29.78 -8.98
N PRO A 322 -17.39 30.08 -7.80
CA PRO A 322 -17.95 29.64 -6.54
C PRO A 322 -19.39 30.13 -6.28
N ILE A 323 -19.74 31.32 -6.78
CA ILE A 323 -21.07 31.91 -6.56
C ILE A 323 -22.14 31.13 -7.33
N SER A 324 -21.96 30.84 -8.63
CA SER A 324 -22.97 30.08 -9.39
C SER A 324 -22.99 28.61 -8.99
N LYS A 325 -21.85 28.05 -8.59
CA LYS A 325 -21.79 26.73 -7.94
C LYS A 325 -22.67 26.70 -6.69
N PHE A 326 -22.61 27.75 -5.87
CA PHE A 326 -23.41 27.88 -4.66
C PHE A 326 -24.90 28.11 -4.94
N LYS A 327 -25.25 28.96 -5.92
CA LYS A 327 -26.63 29.10 -6.41
C LYS A 327 -27.22 27.76 -6.86
N THR A 328 -26.42 26.91 -7.50
CA THR A 328 -26.82 25.56 -7.90
C THR A 328 -27.05 24.68 -6.67
N GLY A 329 -26.20 24.79 -5.65
CA GLY A 329 -26.38 24.09 -4.37
C GLY A 329 -27.69 24.45 -3.66
N LEU A 330 -28.05 25.74 -3.64
CA LEU A 330 -29.31 26.20 -3.03
C LEU A 330 -30.55 25.60 -3.70
N ASN A 331 -30.48 25.43 -5.02
CA ASN A 331 -31.53 24.80 -5.82
C ASN A 331 -31.29 23.29 -6.02
N HIS A 332 -30.41 22.67 -5.24
CA HIS A 332 -30.08 21.27 -5.44
C HIS A 332 -31.22 20.39 -4.92
N GLY A 333 -31.85 19.66 -5.83
CA GLY A 333 -32.93 18.73 -5.53
C GLY A 333 -32.51 17.26 -5.67
N GLY A 334 -33.47 16.39 -5.48
CA GLY A 334 -33.37 14.97 -5.81
C GLY A 334 -34.71 14.44 -6.31
N TYR A 335 -34.77 13.15 -6.59
CA TYR A 335 -36.04 12.49 -6.91
C TYR A 335 -36.78 12.16 -5.62
N LYS A 336 -38.12 12.27 -5.65
CA LYS A 336 -38.97 11.77 -4.58
C LYS A 336 -38.77 10.27 -4.42
N LYS A 337 -38.91 9.78 -3.18
CA LYS A 337 -38.80 8.35 -2.88
C LYS A 337 -39.76 7.55 -3.77
N GLY A 338 -39.23 6.57 -4.52
CA GLY A 338 -40.01 5.73 -5.43
C GLY A 338 -40.18 6.29 -6.86
N CYS A 339 -39.57 7.43 -7.19
CA CYS A 339 -39.54 7.96 -8.57
C CYS A 339 -38.21 7.64 -9.27
N ASN A 340 -38.28 7.32 -10.56
CA ASN A 340 -37.11 7.04 -11.42
C ASN A 340 -36.45 8.33 -11.95
N SER A 341 -35.22 8.21 -12.45
CA SER A 341 -34.48 9.30 -13.08
C SER A 341 -35.15 9.84 -14.35
N TYR A 342 -34.84 11.08 -14.74
CA TYR A 342 -35.47 11.78 -15.87
C TYR A 342 -35.40 11.05 -17.22
N ASP A 343 -34.47 10.12 -17.39
CA ASP A 343 -34.17 9.45 -18.67
C ASP A 343 -35.15 8.28 -18.99
N ILE A 344 -36.06 7.90 -18.09
CA ILE A 344 -37.04 6.82 -18.32
C ILE A 344 -38.46 7.34 -18.10
N VAL A 345 -39.17 7.57 -19.21
CA VAL A 345 -40.60 7.89 -19.20
C VAL A 345 -41.37 6.60 -19.52
N ASP A 346 -41.93 5.98 -18.49
CA ASP A 346 -42.87 4.87 -18.65
C ASP A 346 -44.25 5.44 -18.95
N SER A 347 -44.78 5.15 -20.15
CA SER A 347 -46.10 5.60 -20.60
C SER A 347 -47.26 5.10 -19.73
N ASN A 348 -47.03 4.09 -18.89
CA ASN A 348 -48.01 3.58 -17.93
C ASN A 348 -48.09 4.42 -16.65
N ILE A 349 -47.16 5.35 -16.42
CA ILE A 349 -47.16 6.24 -15.26
C ILE A 349 -47.97 7.50 -15.60
N PRO A 350 -48.98 7.88 -14.79
CA PRO A 350 -49.72 9.12 -15.00
C PRO A 350 -48.79 10.35 -15.07
N ILE A 351 -49.06 11.25 -16.03
CA ILE A 351 -48.24 12.44 -16.27
C ILE A 351 -48.07 13.30 -15.02
N GLN A 352 -49.07 13.36 -14.13
CA GLN A 352 -48.97 14.10 -12.87
C GLN A 352 -47.91 13.51 -11.93
N LYS A 353 -47.77 12.19 -11.88
CA LYS A 353 -46.70 11.53 -11.09
C LYS A 353 -45.33 11.74 -11.72
N ILE A 354 -45.26 11.82 -13.05
CA ILE A 354 -44.04 12.16 -13.79
C ILE A 354 -43.64 13.62 -13.51
N LEU A 355 -44.59 14.55 -13.51
CA LEU A 355 -44.31 15.97 -13.24
C LEU A 355 -43.95 16.21 -11.76
N ASP A 356 -44.55 15.47 -10.84
CA ASP A 356 -44.33 15.59 -9.39
C ASP A 356 -43.18 14.71 -8.85
N ARG A 357 -42.18 14.39 -9.67
CA ARG A 357 -41.09 13.47 -9.31
C ARG A 357 -39.91 14.11 -8.59
N VAL A 358 -39.83 15.44 -8.57
CA VAL A 358 -38.69 16.20 -8.05
C VAL A 358 -39.00 16.73 -6.66
N GLN A 359 -38.02 16.71 -5.77
CA GLN A 359 -38.09 17.35 -4.47
C GLN A 359 -36.88 18.25 -4.25
N TYR A 360 -37.12 19.39 -3.63
CA TYR A 360 -36.13 20.35 -3.15
C TYR A 360 -36.43 20.56 -1.65
N PRO A 361 -35.46 20.57 -0.73
CA PRO A 361 -34.39 19.61 -0.43
C PRO A 361 -34.74 18.60 0.72
N PHE A 362 -33.73 17.84 1.17
CA PHE A 362 -33.71 16.56 1.88
C PHE A 362 -34.18 16.50 3.37
N PHE A 363 -34.73 17.57 3.94
CA PHE A 363 -35.06 17.68 5.37
C PHE A 363 -36.45 18.31 5.56
N GLU A 364 -37.15 17.96 6.65
CA GLU A 364 -38.55 18.34 6.90
C GLU A 364 -38.77 19.86 7.14
N GLN A 365 -37.72 20.61 7.50
CA GLN A 365 -37.73 22.08 7.60
C GLN A 365 -36.44 22.65 7.05
N ILE A 366 -36.50 23.38 5.94
CA ILE A 366 -35.32 23.95 5.29
C ILE A 366 -35.51 25.46 5.12
N THR A 367 -34.65 26.22 5.79
CA THR A 367 -34.46 27.65 5.53
C THR A 367 -33.31 27.84 4.56
N LEU A 368 -33.26 29.02 3.92
CA LEU A 368 -32.08 29.43 3.15
C LEU A 368 -30.81 29.29 3.99
N GLU A 369 -30.83 29.78 5.23
CA GLU A 369 -29.71 29.69 6.17
C GLU A 369 -29.21 28.26 6.38
N HIS A 370 -30.12 27.29 6.51
CA HIS A 370 -29.74 25.89 6.66
C HIS A 370 -28.96 25.37 5.44
N MET A 371 -29.46 25.63 4.22
CA MET A 371 -28.79 25.25 2.98
C MET A 371 -27.45 25.97 2.80
N LEU A 372 -27.38 27.25 3.15
CA LEU A 372 -26.14 28.03 3.15
C LEU A 372 -25.09 27.34 4.03
N ASN A 373 -25.46 27.06 5.28
CA ASN A 373 -24.57 26.42 6.26
C ASN A 373 -24.14 25.02 5.81
N TYR A 374 -25.06 24.21 5.27
CA TYR A 374 -24.73 22.87 4.77
C TYR A 374 -23.66 22.95 3.68
N TRP A 375 -23.91 23.73 2.63
CA TRP A 375 -23.02 23.80 1.47
C TRP A 375 -21.69 24.46 1.80
N ILE A 376 -21.66 25.52 2.61
CA ILE A 376 -20.39 26.13 3.07
C ILE A 376 -19.52 25.10 3.79
N ASN A 377 -20.12 24.24 4.62
CA ASN A 377 -19.37 23.28 5.42
C ASN A 377 -18.96 22.01 4.69
N HIS A 378 -19.71 21.56 3.68
CA HIS A 378 -19.45 20.29 2.99
C HIS A 378 -18.92 20.46 1.57
N GLY A 379 -19.31 21.52 0.87
CA GLY A 379 -18.94 21.74 -0.53
C GLY A 379 -17.44 21.99 -0.73
N VAL A 380 -16.97 21.67 -1.93
CA VAL A 380 -15.58 21.91 -2.35
C VAL A 380 -15.46 23.30 -2.96
N TRP A 381 -15.04 24.28 -2.16
CA TRP A 381 -14.94 25.69 -2.59
C TRP A 381 -13.52 26.15 -2.93
N ARG A 382 -12.50 25.46 -2.41
CA ARG A 382 -11.10 25.89 -2.49
C ARG A 382 -10.31 24.96 -3.41
N TYR A 383 -10.25 25.30 -4.69
CA TYR A 383 -9.46 24.54 -5.67
C TYR A 383 -7.95 24.66 -5.41
N ASP A 384 -7.48 25.77 -4.83
CA ASP A 384 -6.06 26.04 -4.57
C ASP A 384 -5.35 24.94 -3.78
N SER A 385 -6.02 24.36 -2.78
CA SER A 385 -5.43 23.28 -1.98
C SER A 385 -5.13 22.05 -2.84
N ILE A 386 -5.98 21.77 -3.83
CA ILE A 386 -5.81 20.64 -4.76
C ILE A 386 -4.73 20.99 -5.78
N ILE A 387 -4.81 22.18 -6.38
CA ILE A 387 -3.88 22.66 -7.41
C ILE A 387 -2.44 22.75 -6.89
N LYS A 388 -2.23 23.10 -5.62
CA LYS A 388 -0.90 23.12 -4.98
C LYS A 388 -0.23 21.74 -4.89
N ASN A 389 -1.00 20.67 -4.95
CA ASN A 389 -0.52 19.30 -4.79
C ASN A 389 -0.45 18.51 -6.11
N ILE A 390 -0.69 19.17 -7.25
CA ILE A 390 -0.56 18.58 -8.58
C ILE A 390 0.34 19.43 -9.48
N CYS A 391 0.88 18.83 -10.54
CA CYS A 391 1.78 19.52 -11.47
C CYS A 391 1.03 20.59 -12.28
N LYS A 392 1.22 21.87 -11.92
CA LYS A 392 0.47 23.01 -12.48
C LYS A 392 0.63 23.17 -14.00
N GLU A 393 1.83 22.88 -14.52
CA GLU A 393 2.13 22.95 -15.96
C GLU A 393 1.31 21.96 -16.79
N LYS A 394 0.70 20.97 -16.14
CA LYS A 394 -0.12 19.93 -16.77
C LYS A 394 -1.60 20.09 -16.45
N ILE A 395 -2.07 21.29 -16.13
CA ILE A 395 -3.51 21.53 -15.87
C ILE A 395 -4.16 22.25 -17.05
N TYR A 396 -5.23 21.65 -17.56
CA TYR A 396 -6.16 22.29 -18.48
C TYR A 396 -7.44 22.66 -17.72
N PHE A 397 -7.63 23.95 -17.45
CA PHE A 397 -8.85 24.45 -16.83
C PHE A 397 -9.98 24.46 -17.85
N LEU A 398 -11.08 23.78 -17.53
CA LEU A 398 -12.31 23.77 -18.32
C LEU A 398 -13.40 24.44 -17.50
N ASP A 399 -13.89 25.59 -17.94
CA ASP A 399 -15.02 26.24 -17.27
C ASP A 399 -16.32 25.51 -17.60
N MET A 400 -17.21 25.35 -16.62
CA MET A 400 -18.55 24.82 -16.80
C MET A 400 -19.31 25.60 -17.88
N GLU A 401 -19.09 26.91 -18.01
CA GLU A 401 -19.74 27.71 -19.06
C GLU A 401 -19.42 27.21 -20.48
N GLU A 402 -18.26 26.57 -20.70
CA GLU A 402 -17.89 25.95 -21.99
C GLU A 402 -18.68 24.66 -22.28
N LEU A 403 -19.39 24.15 -21.28
CA LEU A 403 -20.29 23.00 -21.38
C LEU A 403 -21.74 23.41 -21.58
N MET A 404 -22.06 24.70 -21.76
CA MET A 404 -23.43 25.11 -22.06
C MET A 404 -23.87 24.66 -23.47
N PRO A 405 -25.18 24.46 -23.73
CA PRO A 405 -25.67 23.87 -24.99
C PRO A 405 -25.15 24.59 -26.24
N ASN A 406 -25.06 25.91 -26.22
CA ASN A 406 -24.58 26.72 -27.33
C ASN A 406 -23.06 26.66 -27.56
N LYS A 407 -22.27 26.13 -26.61
CA LYS A 407 -20.81 26.04 -26.69
C LYS A 407 -20.27 24.62 -26.73
N ILE A 408 -20.99 23.65 -26.18
CA ILE A 408 -20.48 22.30 -25.96
C ILE A 408 -19.91 21.66 -27.24
N LEU A 409 -20.50 21.93 -28.41
CA LEU A 409 -20.03 21.37 -29.68
C LEU A 409 -18.64 21.88 -30.05
N SER A 410 -18.44 23.21 -30.02
CA SER A 410 -17.13 23.79 -30.30
C SER A 410 -16.10 23.37 -29.25
N THR A 411 -16.51 23.32 -27.98
CA THR A 411 -15.65 22.87 -26.88
C THR A 411 -15.14 21.44 -27.10
N PHE A 412 -16.02 20.53 -27.54
CA PHE A 412 -15.63 19.15 -27.78
C PHE A 412 -14.81 18.96 -29.06
N VAL A 413 -14.99 19.81 -30.08
CA VAL A 413 -14.06 19.87 -31.21
C VAL A 413 -12.65 20.20 -30.71
N ASP A 414 -12.50 21.19 -29.82
CA ASP A 414 -11.19 21.56 -29.26
C ASP A 414 -10.61 20.47 -28.35
N LEU A 415 -11.42 19.90 -27.45
CA LEU A 415 -10.99 18.83 -26.55
C LEU A 415 -10.56 17.59 -27.34
N LYS A 416 -11.25 17.28 -28.44
CA LYS A 416 -10.90 16.17 -29.32
C LYS A 416 -9.48 16.29 -29.87
N PHE A 417 -9.09 17.46 -30.38
CA PHE A 417 -7.74 17.69 -30.88
C PHE A 417 -6.71 17.64 -29.74
N LYS A 418 -6.99 18.28 -28.61
CA LYS A 418 -6.06 18.36 -27.47
C LYS A 418 -5.82 17.01 -26.79
N PHE A 419 -6.87 16.20 -26.64
CA PHE A 419 -6.84 14.98 -25.83
C PHE A 419 -6.99 13.69 -26.66
N LYS A 420 -6.96 13.79 -28.00
CA LYS A 420 -7.03 12.65 -28.93
C LYS A 420 -8.27 11.79 -28.67
N LEU A 421 -9.43 12.43 -28.58
CA LEU A 421 -10.73 11.75 -28.43
C LEU A 421 -11.19 11.15 -29.78
N ASN A 422 -12.07 10.16 -29.75
CA ASN A 422 -12.54 9.49 -30.96
C ASN A 422 -13.47 10.40 -31.80
N ASN A 423 -13.57 10.11 -33.10
CA ASN A 423 -14.51 10.78 -34.01
C ASN A 423 -15.95 10.35 -33.69
N ILE A 424 -16.91 11.29 -33.84
CA ILE A 424 -18.34 10.98 -33.93
C ILE A 424 -18.91 11.69 -35.15
N ASP A 425 -19.82 11.03 -35.86
CA ASP A 425 -20.41 11.48 -37.11
C ASP A 425 -21.66 12.38 -36.94
N ASN A 426 -22.12 12.67 -35.71
CA ASN A 426 -23.33 13.46 -35.53
C ASN A 426 -23.37 14.34 -34.26
N LEU A 427 -23.06 15.63 -34.44
CA LEU A 427 -22.95 16.67 -33.41
C LEU A 427 -24.32 17.15 -32.89
N GLU A 428 -25.36 17.11 -33.72
CA GLU A 428 -26.71 17.58 -33.33
C GLU A 428 -27.41 16.59 -32.38
N ILE A 429 -27.24 15.29 -32.62
CA ILE A 429 -27.69 14.22 -31.72
C ILE A 429 -27.05 14.37 -30.33
N MET A 430 -25.81 14.88 -30.26
CA MET A 430 -25.08 15.07 -29.01
C MET A 430 -25.73 16.10 -28.09
N GLN A 431 -26.22 17.23 -28.62
CA GLN A 431 -26.92 18.24 -27.81
C GLN A 431 -28.20 17.64 -27.20
N ASN A 432 -29.00 16.94 -28.01
CA ASN A 432 -30.27 16.34 -27.55
C ASN A 432 -30.06 15.20 -26.54
N ILE A 433 -28.96 14.46 -26.61
CA ILE A 433 -28.66 13.38 -25.64
C ILE A 433 -28.10 13.94 -24.33
N ILE A 434 -27.25 14.97 -24.40
CA ILE A 434 -26.61 15.54 -23.21
C ILE A 434 -27.60 16.36 -22.38
N PHE A 435 -28.45 17.16 -23.03
CA PHE A 435 -29.39 18.07 -22.36
C PHE A 435 -30.83 17.55 -22.32
N GLY A 436 -31.12 16.45 -23.03
CA GLY A 436 -32.48 16.03 -23.32
C GLY A 436 -33.03 16.70 -24.60
N PRO A 437 -34.17 16.20 -25.12
CA PRO A 437 -34.86 16.82 -26.25
C PRO A 437 -35.38 18.23 -25.94
#